data_AF-A0AA41X326-F1
#
_entry.id   AF-A0AA41X326-F1
#
_cell.length_a   1.000
_cell.length_b   1.000
_cell.length_c   1.000
_cell.angle_alpha   90.00
_cell.angle_beta   90.00
_cell.angle_gamma   90.00
#
_symmetry.space_group_name_H-M   'P 1'
#
loop_
_entity.id
_entity.type
_entity.pdbx_description
1 polymer ?
#
loop_
_entity_poly.entity_id
_entity_poly.type
_entity_poly.pdbx_seq_one_letter_code
_entity_poly.pdbx_strand_id
1 'polypeptide(L)' 'MPRRTNLQDAQKIEVASDVDEIVTDKREQWRANSAKARRRQRRYKKRMTDQLIHYSSIADGGDDFSADGYDDE' A
#
# COMPACT_ATOMS: atom_id res chain seq x y z
N MET A 1 -11.64 -8.30 -16.32
CA MET A 1 -10.91 -8.40 -15.04
C MET A 1 -10.61 -6.99 -14.55
N PRO A 2 -10.79 -6.70 -13.25
CA PRO A 2 -10.43 -5.39 -12.70
C PRO A 2 -8.93 -5.12 -12.85
N ARG A 3 -8.54 -3.85 -13.00
CA ARG A 3 -7.11 -3.47 -12.94
C ARG A 3 -6.57 -3.73 -11.54
N ARG A 4 -5.26 -4.01 -11.42
CA ARG A 4 -4.59 -4.18 -10.12
C ARG A 4 -4.40 -2.81 -9.50
N THR A 5 -4.41 -2.71 -8.17
CA THR A 5 -3.84 -1.57 -7.43
C THR A 5 -2.44 -1.24 -7.94
N ASN A 6 -2.25 -0.04 -8.47
CA ASN A 6 -0.93 0.50 -8.77
C ASN A 6 -0.46 1.34 -7.58
N LEU A 7 0.81 1.20 -7.20
CA LEU A 7 1.41 2.00 -6.12
C LEU A 7 1.55 3.48 -6.54
N GLN A 8 1.67 3.75 -7.84
CA GLN A 8 1.69 5.12 -8.37
C GLN A 8 0.36 5.85 -8.16
N ASP A 9 -0.76 5.13 -8.00
CA ASP A 9 -2.05 5.75 -7.72
C ASP A 9 -2.09 6.39 -6.32
N ALA A 10 -1.08 6.16 -5.46
CA ALA A 10 -0.96 6.85 -4.18
C ALA A 10 -0.88 8.39 -4.34
N GLN A 11 -0.39 8.90 -5.48
CA GLN A 11 -0.38 10.33 -5.77
C GLN A 11 -1.77 10.96 -5.91
N LYS A 12 -2.81 10.14 -6.10
CA LYS A 12 -4.20 10.60 -6.26
C LYS A 12 -4.97 10.61 -4.94
N ILE A 13 -4.33 10.19 -3.84
CA ILE A 13 -4.95 10.11 -2.52
C ILE A 13 -4.76 11.46 -1.84
N GLU A 14 -5.85 12.18 -1.62
CA GLU A 14 -5.85 13.43 -0.86
C GLU A 14 -6.47 13.21 0.53
N VAL A 15 -7.49 12.35 0.61
CA VAL A 15 -8.24 12.04 1.83
C VAL A 15 -8.14 10.54 2.14
N ALA A 16 -8.24 10.18 3.42
CA ALA A 16 -8.17 8.79 3.87
C ALA A 16 -9.21 7.85 3.21
N SER A 17 -10.37 8.38 2.81
CA SER A 17 -11.42 7.63 2.09
C SER A 17 -10.97 7.14 0.72
N ASP A 18 -10.10 7.90 0.04
CA ASP A 18 -9.69 7.63 -1.35
C ASP A 18 -8.89 6.33 -1.45
N VAL A 19 -8.24 5.93 -0.34
CA VAL A 19 -7.54 4.64 -0.22
C VAL A 19 -8.47 3.48 -0.53
N ASP A 20 -9.72 3.53 -0.06
CA ASP A 20 -10.68 2.45 -0.23
C ASP A 20 -11.24 2.37 -1.65
N GLU A 21 -11.29 3.49 -2.36
CA GLU A 21 -11.74 3.57 -3.74
C GLU A 21 -10.65 3.12 -4.73
N ILE A 22 -9.39 3.45 -4.44
CA ILE A 22 -8.25 3.11 -5.30
C ILE A 22 -7.81 1.66 -5.10
N VAL A 23 -7.93 1.12 -3.88
CA VAL A 23 -7.52 -0.25 -3.57
C VAL A 23 -8.54 -1.28 -4.06
N THR A 24 -8.29 -1.80 -5.26
CA THR A 24 -9.12 -2.82 -5.92
C THR A 24 -8.54 -4.24 -5.84
N ASP A 25 -9.32 -5.22 -5.37
CA ASP A 25 -8.93 -6.64 -5.42
C ASP A 25 -9.25 -7.25 -6.78
N LYS A 26 -8.31 -7.19 -7.72
CA LYS A 26 -8.48 -7.84 -9.05
C LYS A 26 -8.69 -9.35 -9.01
N ARG A 27 -8.45 -10.01 -7.87
CA ARG A 27 -8.65 -11.45 -7.66
C ARG A 27 -9.94 -11.76 -6.93
N GLU A 28 -10.80 -10.77 -6.67
CA GLU A 28 -12.11 -10.99 -6.05
C GLU A 28 -12.96 -12.00 -6.84
N GLN A 29 -12.94 -11.88 -8.17
CA GLN A 29 -13.61 -12.79 -9.09
C GLN A 29 -12.94 -14.18 -9.21
N TRP A 30 -11.71 -14.37 -8.71
CA TRP A 30 -10.95 -15.62 -8.85
C TRP A 30 -10.57 -16.23 -7.48
N ARG A 31 -11.09 -17.43 -7.21
CA ARG A 31 -10.88 -18.15 -5.93
C ARG A 31 -11.38 -17.33 -4.72
N ALA A 32 -12.67 -17.00 -4.76
CA ALA A 32 -13.41 -16.27 -3.73
C ALA A 32 -13.56 -17.10 -2.44
N ASN A 33 -12.60 -16.97 -1.53
CA ASN A 33 -12.79 -17.30 -0.11
C ASN A 33 -12.71 -15.99 0.68
N SER A 34 -13.70 -15.74 1.54
CA SER A 34 -13.83 -14.51 2.33
C SER A 34 -12.58 -14.21 3.17
N ALA A 35 -11.91 -15.23 3.73
CA ALA A 35 -10.68 -15.05 4.49
C ALA A 35 -9.50 -14.60 3.60
N LYS A 36 -9.37 -15.17 2.40
CA LYS A 36 -8.33 -14.79 1.43
C LYS A 36 -8.56 -13.38 0.89
N ALA A 37 -9.82 -13.00 0.63
CA ALA A 37 -10.19 -11.64 0.22
C ALA A 37 -9.78 -10.61 1.28
N ARG A 38 -10.15 -10.82 2.55
CA ARG A 38 -9.74 -9.94 3.67
C ARG A 38 -8.22 -9.82 3.79
N ARG A 39 -7.48 -10.92 3.67
CA ARG A 39 -6.00 -10.89 3.75
C ARG A 39 -5.38 -10.09 2.60
N ARG A 40 -5.91 -10.21 1.37
CA ARG A 40 -5.44 -9.42 0.22
C ARG A 40 -5.76 -7.95 0.39
N GLN A 41 -6.99 -7.62 0.78
CA GLN A 41 -7.42 -6.25 1.04
C GLN A 41 -6.52 -5.56 2.07
N ARG A 42 -6.27 -6.20 3.22
CA ARG A 42 -5.31 -5.69 4.22
C ARG A 42 -3.91 -5.49 3.65
N ARG A 43 -3.41 -6.44 2.84
CA ARG A 43 -2.09 -6.34 2.21
C ARG A 43 -1.99 -5.17 1.25
N TYR A 44 -3.02 -4.94 0.44
CA TYR A 44 -3.04 -3.85 -0.54
C TYR A 44 -3.17 -2.50 0.14
N LYS A 45 -4.03 -2.38 1.16
CA LYS A 45 -4.12 -1.19 2.01
C LYS A 45 -2.77 -0.87 2.66
N LYS A 46 -2.13 -1.85 3.31
CA LYS A 46 -0.80 -1.68 3.90
C LYS A 46 0.22 -1.17 2.88
N ARG A 47 0.28 -1.79 1.70
CA ARG A 47 1.19 -1.35 0.64
C ARG A 47 0.93 0.08 0.17
N MET A 48 -0.34 0.49 0.11
CA MET A 48 -0.71 1.85 -0.26
C MET A 48 -0.27 2.85 0.81
N THR A 49 -0.52 2.54 2.09
CA THR A 49 -0.10 3.40 3.21
C THR A 49 1.42 3.50 3.32
N ASP A 50 2.14 2.39 3.16
CA ASP A 50 3.61 2.37 3.15
C ASP A 50 4.15 3.28 2.03
N GLN A 51 3.51 3.27 0.86
CA GLN A 51 3.88 4.12 -0.27
C GLN A 51 3.55 5.60 -0.03
N LEU A 52 2.43 5.91 0.64
CA LEU A 52 2.09 7.27 1.03
C LEU A 52 3.12 7.85 2.01
N ILE A 53 3.53 7.05 3.00
CA ILE A 53 4.59 7.42 3.95
C ILE A 53 5.91 7.69 3.21
N HIS A 54 6.26 6.85 2.24
CA HIS A 54 7.44 7.04 1.42
C HIS A 54 7.37 8.33 0.57
N TYR A 55 6.21 8.66 0.02
CA TYR A 55 6.03 9.93 -0.70
C TYR A 55 6.09 11.14 0.24
N SER A 56 5.52 11.03 1.45
CA SER A 56 5.61 12.10 2.44
C SER A 56 7.04 12.30 2.97
N SER A 57 7.78 11.22 3.21
CA SER A 57 9.17 11.31 3.69
C SER A 57 10.11 11.90 2.64
N ILE A 58 9.89 11.59 1.36
CA ILE A 58 10.60 12.23 0.24
C ILE A 58 10.27 13.72 0.14
N ALA A 59 8.99 14.09 0.32
CA ALA A 59 8.56 15.48 0.21
C ALA A 59 9.11 16.37 1.35
N ASP A 60 9.32 15.80 2.53
CA ASP A 60 9.81 16.52 3.72
C ASP A 60 11.36 16.65 3.77
N GLY A 61 12.08 16.09 2.80
CA GLY A 61 13.54 16.17 2.73
C GLY A 61 14.28 15.32 3.77
N GLY A 62 13.62 14.29 4.31
CA GLY A 62 14.18 13.40 5.34
C GLY A 62 15.34 12.56 4.83
N ASP A 63 16.48 12.75 5.47
CA ASP A 63 17.72 11.97 5.49
C ASP A 63 17.48 10.46 5.51
N ASP A 64 18.28 9.74 4.71
CA ASP A 64 18.28 8.29 4.60
C ASP A 64 18.83 7.67 5.89
N PHE A 65 17.98 7.45 6.89
CA PHE A 65 18.37 6.59 8.00
C PHE A 65 18.50 5.14 7.49
N SER A 66 19.67 4.85 6.94
CA SER A 66 20.10 3.57 6.43
C SER A 66 20.03 2.54 7.55
N ALA A 67 19.04 1.65 7.46
CA ALA A 67 18.77 0.61 8.44
C ALA A 67 19.78 -0.56 8.39
N ASP A 68 21.07 -0.27 8.22
CA ASP A 68 22.16 -1.25 8.09
C ASP A 68 23.05 -1.29 9.36
N GLY A 69 22.41 -1.24 10.54
CA GLY A 69 23.11 -1.08 11.81
C GLY A 69 22.41 -1.72 13.01
N TYR A 70 21.83 -2.90 12.83
CA TYR A 70 21.54 -3.80 13.96
C TYR A 70 22.31 -5.10 13.73
N ASP A 71 23.60 -5.07 14.07
CA ASP A 71 24.34 -6.27 14.49
C ASP A 71 23.83 -6.63 15.89
N ASP A 72 22.98 -7.66 15.98
CA ASP A 72 22.69 -8.39 17.23
C ASP A 72 23.90 -9.28 17.52
N GLU A 73 24.76 -8.85 18.45
CA GLU A 73 25.69 -9.72 19.19
C GLU A 73 24.95 -10.63 20.16
#